data_AF-A0A973L1I3-F1
#
_entry.id   AF-A0A973L1I3-F1
#
_cell.length_a   1.000
_cell.length_b   1.000
_cell.length_c   1.000
_cell.angle_alpha   90.00
_cell.angle_beta   90.00
_cell.angle_gamma   90.00
#
_symmetry.space_group_name_H-M   'P 1'
#
loop_
_entity.id
_entity.type
_entity.pdbx_description
1 polymer ?
#
loop_
_entity_poly.entity_id
_entity_poly.type
_entity_poly.pdbx_seq_one_letter_code
_entity_poly.pdbx_strand_id
1 'polypeptide(L)' 'DRRTALGIDQASLAERTGLSTDDIDRLEGGGTAPTLPLLRPLAKALDAALDVSIDTEETRVSFVPHAA' A
#
# COMPACT_ATOMS: atom_id res chain seq x y z
N ASP A 1 -8.68 0.17 5.60
CA ASP A 1 -7.26 -0.10 5.31
C ASP A 1 -7.10 -1.57 4.91
N ARG A 2 -6.38 -1.84 3.81
CA ARG A 2 -6.24 -3.18 3.21
C ARG A 2 -5.39 -4.11 4.08
N ARG A 3 -4.35 -3.59 4.75
CA ARG A 3 -3.50 -4.39 5.65
C ARG A 3 -4.33 -4.99 6.79
N THR A 4 -5.12 -4.14 7.44
CA THR A 4 -6.04 -4.56 8.51
C THR A 4 -7.09 -5.58 8.02
N ALA A 5 -7.62 -5.41 6.81
CA ALA A 5 -8.57 -6.37 6.22
C ALA A 5 -7.96 -7.75 5.90
N LEU A 6 -6.64 -7.83 5.72
CA LEU A 6 -5.90 -9.09 5.59
C LEU A 6 -5.54 -9.72 6.94
N GLY A 7 -5.79 -9.05 8.07
CA GLY A 7 -5.45 -9.54 9.40
C GLY A 7 -3.94 -9.58 9.69
N ILE A 8 -3.13 -8.81 8.96
CA ILE A 8 -1.67 -8.75 9.14
C ILE A 8 -1.25 -7.44 9.84
N ASP A 9 -0.15 -7.51 10.59
CA ASP A 9 0.49 -6.34 11.21
C ASP A 9 1.49 -5.65 10.25
N GLN A 10 2.03 -4.50 10.68
CA GLN A 10 2.99 -3.74 9.87
C GLN A 10 4.31 -4.51 9.65
N ALA A 11 4.75 -5.32 10.64
CA ALA A 11 5.95 -6.13 10.52
C ALA A 11 5.81 -7.19 9.42
N SER A 12 4.65 -7.84 9.34
CA SER A 12 4.34 -8.81 8.28
C SER A 12 4.28 -8.14 6.90
N LEU A 13 3.76 -6.92 6.81
CA LEU A 13 3.75 -6.17 5.55
C LEU A 13 5.17 -5.75 5.14
N ALA A 14 5.99 -5.30 6.09
CA ALA A 14 7.38 -4.95 5.89
C ALA A 14 8.18 -6.15 5.33
N GLU A 15 8.02 -7.33 5.93
CA GLU A 15 8.63 -8.58 5.44
C GLU A 15 8.21 -8.92 4.01
N ARG A 16 6.90 -8.84 3.71
CA ARG A 16 6.36 -9.14 2.36
C ARG A 16 6.84 -8.18 1.28
N THR A 17 7.19 -6.95 1.66
CA THR A 17 7.64 -5.90 0.73
C THR A 17 9.16 -5.75 0.68
N GLY A 18 9.89 -6.30 1.65
CA GLY A 18 11.32 -6.09 1.85
C GLY A 18 11.66 -4.72 2.43
N LEU A 19 10.67 -4.03 3.01
CA LEU A 19 10.85 -2.73 3.67
C LEU A 19 11.07 -2.90 5.17
N SER A 20 11.45 -1.82 5.87
CA SER A 20 11.43 -1.79 7.33
C SER A 20 10.04 -1.47 7.87
N THR A 21 9.77 -1.82 9.13
CA THR A 21 8.50 -1.45 9.79
C THR A 21 8.34 0.08 9.87
N ASP A 22 9.44 0.83 10.06
CA ASP A 22 9.43 2.30 10.07
C ASP A 22 9.05 2.88 8.70
N ASP A 23 9.47 2.24 7.60
CA ASP A 23 9.06 2.64 6.25
C ASP A 23 7.56 2.42 6.06
N ILE A 24 7.02 1.29 6.55
CA ILE A 24 5.57 1.01 6.51
C ILE A 24 4.79 2.03 7.34
N ASP A 25 5.24 2.35 8.56
CA ASP A 25 4.60 3.34 9.41
C ASP A 25 4.53 4.72 8.74
N ARG A 26 5.61 5.17 8.11
CA ARG A 26 5.63 6.42 7.34
C ARG A 26 4.70 6.40 6.13
N LEU A 27 4.61 5.28 5.43
CA LEU A 27 3.70 5.13 4.29
C LEU A 27 2.23 5.17 4.74
N GLU A 28 1.88 4.49 5.83
CA GLU A 28 0.50 4.44 6.37
C GLU A 28 0.09 5.75 7.05
N GLY A 29 1.02 6.41 7.75
CA GLY A 29 0.80 7.69 8.41
C GLY A 29 0.79 8.89 7.46
N GLY A 30 1.03 8.68 6.16
CA GLY A 30 1.13 9.76 5.17
C GLY A 30 2.39 10.61 5.30
N GLY A 31 3.40 10.15 6.05
CA GLY A 31 4.69 10.82 6.21
C GLY A 31 5.54 10.78 4.94
N THR A 32 5.29 9.81 4.05
CA THR A 32 5.97 9.69 2.75
C THR A 32 5.02 9.14 1.70
N ALA A 33 4.98 9.74 0.51
CA ALA A 33 4.28 9.16 -0.63
C ALA A 33 5.09 7.99 -1.22
N PRO A 34 4.49 6.82 -1.50
CA PRO A 34 5.18 5.71 -2.15
C PRO A 34 5.62 6.10 -3.57
N THR A 35 6.81 5.64 -3.96
CA THR A 35 7.28 5.81 -5.34
C THR A 35 6.60 4.81 -6.28
N LEU A 36 6.47 5.13 -7.56
CA LEU A 36 5.86 4.23 -8.56
C LEU A 36 6.44 2.79 -8.54
N PRO A 37 7.78 2.58 -8.40
CA PRO A 37 8.33 1.23 -8.29
C PRO A 37 7.88 0.46 -7.05
N LEU A 38 7.60 1.14 -5.92
CA LEU A 38 7.12 0.50 -4.68
C LEU A 38 5.64 0.10 -4.74
N LEU A 39 4.85 0.71 -5.63
CA LEU A 39 3.42 0.40 -5.74
C LEU A 39 3.15 -1.05 -6.13
N ARG A 40 3.98 -1.65 -6.99
CA ARG A 40 3.81 -3.05 -7.44
C ARG A 40 4.10 -4.06 -6.31
N PRO A 41 5.23 -3.98 -5.58
CA PRO A 41 5.44 -4.79 -4.38
C PRO A 41 4.34 -4.61 -3.34
N LEU A 42 3.88 -3.38 -3.09
CA LEU A 42 2.81 -3.11 -2.14
C LEU A 42 1.49 -3.76 -2.56
N ALA A 43 1.09 -3.63 -3.83
CA ALA A 43 -0.11 -4.28 -4.36
C ALA A 43 -0.07 -5.81 -4.15
N LYS A 44 1.07 -6.44 -4.47
CA LYS A 44 1.30 -7.88 -4.24
C LYS A 44 1.26 -8.24 -2.75
N ALA A 45 1.92 -7.44 -1.90
CA ALA A 45 1.96 -7.64 -0.46
C ALA A 45 0.63 -7.33 0.24
N LEU A 46 -0.30 -6.66 -0.43
CA LEU A 46 -1.63 -6.37 0.08
C LEU A 46 -2.72 -7.22 -0.59
N ASP A 47 -2.32 -8.19 -1.43
CA ASP A 47 -3.25 -9.00 -2.24
C ASP A 47 -4.37 -8.13 -2.82
N ALA A 48 -3.95 -7.11 -3.56
CA ALA A 48 -4.81 -6.04 -4.05
C ALA A 48 -4.32 -5.58 -5.43
N ALA A 49 -5.25 -5.04 -6.21
CA ALA A 49 -4.93 -4.23 -7.37
C ALA A 49 -4.67 -2.77 -6.94
N LEU A 50 -3.84 -2.08 -7.72
CA LEU A 50 -3.63 -0.64 -7.57
C LEU A 50 -4.68 0.10 -8.39
N ASP A 51 -5.48 0.93 -7.73
CA ASP A 51 -6.40 1.86 -8.36
C ASP A 51 -5.84 3.29 -8.24
N VAL A 52 -5.74 3.98 -9.37
CA VAL A 52 -5.22 5.34 -9.46
C VAL A 52 -6.25 6.20 -10.17
N SER A 53 -6.79 7.18 -9.44
CA SER A 53 -7.68 8.20 -9.97
C SER A 53 -6.95 9.53 -10.00
N ILE A 54 -6.97 10.20 -11.16
CA ILE A 54 -6.36 11.52 -11.35
C ILE A 54 -7.43 12.41 -11.97
N ASP A 55 -7.73 13.52 -11.31
CA ASP A 55 -8.55 14.59 -11.85
C ASP A 55 -7.80 15.94 -11.81
N THR A 56 -8.50 17.04 -12.05
CA THR A 56 -7.92 18.38 -12.11
C THR A 56 -7.45 18.92 -10.74
N GLU A 57 -7.94 18.37 -9.65
CA GLU A 57 -7.72 18.85 -8.28
C GLU A 57 -6.95 17.83 -7.41
N GLU A 58 -7.10 16.53 -7.67
CA GLU A 58 -6.54 15.48 -6.82
C GLU A 58 -5.94 14.31 -7.61
N THR A 59 -4.90 13.71 -7.04
CA THR A 59 -4.45 12.36 -7.38
C THR A 59 -4.69 11.44 -6.19
N ARG A 60 -5.52 10.43 -6.39
CA ARG A 60 -5.86 9.43 -5.39
C ARG A 60 -5.29 8.08 -5.79
N VAL A 61 -4.58 7.45 -4.85
CA VAL A 61 -4.06 6.09 -4.99
C VAL A 61 -4.71 5.22 -3.94
N SER A 62 -5.24 4.07 -4.32
CA SER A 62 -5.84 3.11 -3.40
C SER A 62 -5.50 1.66 -3.77
N PHE A 63 -5.47 0.79 -2.76
CA PHE A 63 -5.31 -0.64 -2.95
C PHE A 63 -6.66 -1.32 -2.79
N VAL A 64 -7.20 -1.86 -3.88
CA VAL A 64 -8.52 -2.50 -3.91
C VAL A 64 -8.36 -4.03 -3.92
N PRO A 65 -9.13 -4.77 -3.11
CA PRO A 65 -9.08 -6.24 -3.13
C PRO A 65 -9.34 -6.78 -4.55
N HIS A 66 -8.67 -7.88 -4.91
CA HIS A 66 -9.04 -8.62 -6.11
C HIS A 66 -10.50 -9.10 -5.98
N ALA A 67 -11.30 -8.89 -7.02
CA ALA A 67 -12.64 -9.49 -7.09
C ALA A 67 -12.48 -11.02 -7.07
N ALA A 68 -13.31 -11.69 -6.28
CA ALA A 68 -13.35 -13.15 -6.18
C ALA A 68 -13.88 -13.80 -7.46
#